data_AF-A0A8T7GM48-F1
#
_entry.id   AF-A0A8T7GM48-F1
#
_cell.length_a   1.000
_cell.length_b   1.000
_cell.length_c   1.000
_cell.angle_alpha   90.00
_cell.angle_beta   90.00
_cell.angle_gamma   90.00
#
_symmetry.space_group_name_H-M   'P 1'
#
loop_
_entity.id
_entity.type
_entity.pdbx_description
1 polymer ?
#
loop_
_entity_poly.entity_id
_entity_poly.type
_entity_poly.pdbx_seq_one_letter_code
_entity_poly.pdbx_strand_id
1 'polypeptide(L)' 'MAKIGIKCTANGPNLIVVDGEVKMALCRCGSSNDKPYCDGSHKNAGFIAEDKDLVVLDS' A
#
# COMPACT_ATOMS: atom_id res chain seq x y z
N MET A 1 16.38 15.05 -3.11
CA MET A 1 16.09 13.93 -4.05
C MET A 1 14.58 13.71 -4.05
N ALA A 2 14.04 12.73 -4.79
CA ALA A 2 12.62 12.40 -4.68
C ALA A 2 12.33 11.80 -3.29
N LYS A 3 11.23 12.20 -2.66
CA LYS A 3 10.78 11.63 -1.39
C LYS A 3 10.01 10.35 -1.66
N ILE A 4 10.55 9.22 -1.24
CA ILE A 4 9.95 7.91 -1.47
C ILE A 4 9.45 7.37 -0.14
N GLY A 5 8.16 7.02 -0.10
CA GLY A 5 7.51 6.43 1.06
C GLY A 5 6.63 5.24 0.69
N ILE A 6 6.37 4.40 1.68
CA ILE A 6 5.38 3.32 1.60
C ILE A 6 4.36 3.57 2.72
N LYS A 7 3.11 3.80 2.33
CA LYS A 7 2.00 3.95 3.27
C LYS A 7 1.20 2.65 3.31
N CYS A 8 1.33 1.92 4.40
CA CYS A 8 0.46 0.77 4.69
C CYS A 8 -0.88 1.31 5.17
N THR A 9 -1.98 1.08 4.46
CA THR A 9 -3.30 1.56 4.91
C THR A 9 -3.98 0.55 5.81
N ALA A 10 -4.78 1.04 6.77
CA ALA A 10 -5.55 0.18 7.66
C ALA A 10 -6.47 -0.72 6.85
N ASN A 11 -6.41 -2.03 7.11
CA ASN A 11 -7.18 -3.08 6.43
C ASN A 11 -7.05 -3.05 4.90
N GLY A 12 -5.97 -2.48 4.36
CA GLY A 12 -5.84 -2.19 2.93
C GLY A 12 -4.42 -2.40 2.37
N PRO A 13 -4.16 -1.88 1.16
CA PRO A 13 -2.91 -2.09 0.45
C PRO A 13 -1.72 -1.29 1.00
N ASN A 14 -0.54 -1.60 0.45
CA ASN A 14 0.63 -0.75 0.57
C ASN A 14 0.64 0.25 -0.58
N LEU A 15 0.57 1.54 -0.27
CA LEU A 15 0.67 2.61 -1.25
C LEU A 15 2.12 3.02 -1.40
N ILE A 16 2.63 3.00 -2.63
CA ILE A 16 3.93 3.60 -2.95
C ILE A 16 3.70 5.07 -3.23
N VAL A 17 4.31 5.92 -2.43
CA VAL A 17 4.18 7.37 -2.49
C VAL A 17 5.49 7.95 -2.95
N VAL A 18 5.47 8.73 -4.03
CA VAL A 18 6.63 9.47 -4.55
C VAL A 18 6.25 10.94 -4.57
N ASP A 19 7.00 11.76 -3.84
CA ASP A 19 6.77 13.20 -3.71
C ASP A 19 5.33 13.58 -3.28
N GLY A 20 4.73 12.75 -2.43
CA GLY A 20 3.37 12.94 -1.92
C GLY A 20 2.27 12.36 -2.82
N GLU A 21 2.60 11.88 -4.01
CA GLU A 21 1.64 11.28 -4.94
C GLU A 21 1.66 9.75 -4.85
N VAL A 22 0.47 9.14 -4.80
CA VAL A 22 0.32 7.69 -4.87
C VAL A 22 0.59 7.23 -6.30
N LYS A 23 1.65 6.43 -6.48
CA LYS A 23 2.02 5.88 -7.80
C LYS A 23 1.45 4.48 -8.03
N MET A 24 1.30 3.70 -6.97
CA MET A 24 0.74 2.35 -7.06
C MET A 24 0.21 1.87 -5.71
N ALA A 25 -0.73 0.94 -5.77
CA ALA A 25 -1.27 0.22 -4.62
C ALA A 25 -0.95 -1.27 -4.75
N LEU A 26 -0.15 -1.78 -3.83
CA LEU A 26 0.29 -3.17 -3.81
C LEU A 26 -0.53 -3.98 -2.82
N CYS A 27 -0.92 -5.19 -3.24
CA CYS A 27 -1.63 -6.12 -2.40
C CYS A 27 -0.72 -6.61 -1.27
N ARG A 28 -1.23 -6.56 -0.03
CA ARG A 28 -0.64 -7.25 1.12
C ARG A 28 -1.58 -8.21 1.83
N CYS A 29 -2.84 -8.32 1.38
CA CYS A 29 -3.84 -9.23 1.97
C CYS A 29 -3.79 -10.66 1.40
N GLY A 30 -3.10 -10.88 0.27
CA GLY A 30 -3.02 -12.18 -0.41
C GLY A 30 -4.19 -12.51 -1.36
N SER A 31 -5.34 -11.87 -1.18
CA SER A 31 -6.59 -12.21 -1.89
C SER A 31 -6.81 -11.48 -3.23
N SER A 32 -5.90 -10.61 -3.66
CA SER A 32 -6.05 -9.92 -4.96
C SER A 32 -6.01 -10.89 -6.14
N ASN A 33 -6.82 -10.67 -7.16
CA ASN A 33 -6.78 -11.43 -8.42
C ASN A 33 -5.77 -10.84 -9.42
N ASP A 34 -5.31 -9.62 -9.19
CA ASP A 34 -4.36 -8.90 -10.03
C ASP A 34 -3.02 -8.67 -9.29
N LYS A 35 -2.49 -9.72 -8.66
CA LYS A 35 -1.22 -9.62 -7.92
C LYS A 35 -0.07 -9.24 -8.88
N PRO A 36 0.82 -8.30 -8.49
CA PRO A 36 1.04 -7.77 -7.14
C PRO A 36 0.16 -6.57 -6.75
N TYR A 37 -0.71 -6.08 -7.62
CA TYR A 37 -1.54 -4.92 -7.38
C TYR A 37 -2.75 -5.23 -6.50
N CYS A 38 -3.26 -4.19 -5.84
CA CYS A 38 -4.49 -4.27 -5.07
C CYS A 38 -5.71 -4.00 -5.95
N ASP A 39 -6.59 -4.99 -6.06
CA ASP A 39 -7.87 -4.92 -6.76
C ASP A 39 -9.07 -4.61 -5.83
N GLY A 40 -8.83 -4.46 -4.53
CA GLY A 40 -9.87 -4.24 -3.51
C GLY A 40 -10.37 -5.50 -2.80
N SER A 41 -9.90 -6.69 -3.18
CA SER A 41 -10.33 -7.98 -2.59
C SER A 41 -10.06 -8.10 -1.09
N HIS A 42 -9.21 -7.24 -0.50
CA HIS A 42 -8.97 -7.17 0.95
C HIS A 42 -10.24 -6.96 1.78
N LYS A 43 -11.25 -6.26 1.23
CA LYS A 43 -12.53 -6.02 1.91
C LYS A 43 -13.31 -7.30 2.11
N ASN A 44 -13.42 -8.10 1.05
CA ASN A 44 -14.16 -9.37 1.07
C ASN A 44 -13.39 -10.47 1.82
N ALA A 45 -12.06 -10.38 1.85
CA ALA A 45 -11.19 -11.29 2.58
C ALA A 45 -11.18 -11.05 4.10
N GLY A 46 -11.79 -9.97 4.59
CA GLY A 46 -11.76 -9.62 6.01
C GLY A 46 -10.35 -9.30 6.52
N PHE A 47 -9.50 -8.71 5.67
CA PHE A 47 -8.13 -8.41 6.04
C PHE A 47 -8.09 -7.33 7.13
N ILE A 48 -7.50 -7.66 8.29
CA ILE A 48 -7.32 -6.73 9.40
C ILE A 48 -5.83 -6.44 9.59
N ALA A 49 -5.46 -5.16 9.52
CA ALA A 49 -4.11 -4.68 9.78
C ALA A 49 -4.13 -3.19 10.10
N GLU A 50 -3.21 -2.75 10.97
CA GLU A 50 -3.00 -1.34 11.27
C GLU A 50 -2.38 -0.59 10.08
N ASP A 51 -2.59 0.73 10.06
CA ASP A 51 -1.87 1.63 9.17
C ASP A 51 -0.47 1.95 9.71
N LYS A 52 0.48 2.18 8.79
CA LYS A 52 1.84 2.58 9.12
C LYS A 52 2.48 3.28 7.94
N ASP A 53 3.06 4.45 8.20
CA ASP A 53 3.86 5.17 7.21
C ASP A 53 5.34 4.79 7.37
N LEU A 54 5.96 4.40 6.26
CA LEU A 54 7.38 4.06 6.15
C LEU A 54 8.03 5.05 5.21
N VAL A 55 9.01 5.81 5.71
CA VAL A 55 9.83 6.69 4.89
C VAL A 55 11.03 5.89 4.40
N VAL A 56 11.20 5.79 3.07
CA VAL A 56 12.26 5.00 2.44
C VAL A 56 13.43 5.89 2.02
N LEU A 57 13.13 7.11 1.53
CA LEU A 57 14.12 8.10 1.15
C LEU A 57 13.55 9.50 1.39
N ASP A 58 14.22 10.31 2.21
CA ASP A 58 13.80 11.68 2.55
C ASP A 58 14.90 12.75 2.43
N SER A 59 16.05 12.40 1.83
CA SER A 59 17.22 13.26 1.64
C SER A 59 17.14 14.26 0.49
#